data_AF-A0A352PYU7-F1
#
_entry.id   AF-A0A352PYU7-F1
#
_cell.length_a   1.000
_cell.length_b   1.000
_cell.length_c   1.000
_cell.angle_alpha   90.00
_cell.angle_beta   90.00
_cell.angle_gamma   90.00
#
_symmetry.space_group_name_H-M   'P 1'
#
loop_
_entity.id
_entity.type
_entity.pdbx_description
1 polymer ?
#
loop_
_entity_poly.entity_id
_entity_poly.type
_entity_poly.pdbx_seq_one_letter_code
_entity_poly.pdbx_strand_id
1 'polypeptide(L)'
;MMAEMLAKHRKQRRSLTIFTAALLHDIGKTVLDLYFKIHVHATVSEISEEGMDILDAERAALGIDHQKLGEIIASRWRFPPEVAAAIGYHHTPLKIVEHREIAATVYMANHLVKRFETPPEDNGELSIEHDPVFQERGINKGLAEDLQQQVIDALEGIKDFLHSV
;
A
#
# COMPACT_ATOMS: atom_id res chain seq x y z
N MET A 1 -4.47 -8.35 -4.74
CA MET A 1 -5.34 -9.39 -4.15
C MET A 1 -5.93 -8.96 -2.80
N MET A 2 -5.10 -8.65 -1.80
CA MET A 2 -5.58 -8.21 -0.46
C MET A 2 -6.59 -7.04 -0.50
N ALA A 3 -6.31 -5.98 -1.26
CA ALA A 3 -7.22 -4.84 -1.38
C ALA A 3 -8.59 -5.21 -1.96
N GLU A 4 -8.64 -6.18 -2.87
CA GLU A 4 -9.89 -6.66 -3.46
C GLU A 4 -10.69 -7.50 -2.46
N MET A 5 -10.02 -8.30 -1.65
CA MET A 5 -10.66 -9.09 -0.57
C MET A 5 -11.23 -8.16 0.51
N LEU A 6 -10.48 -7.14 0.92
CA LEU A 6 -10.96 -6.07 1.80
C LEU A 6 -12.19 -5.36 1.21
N ALA A 7 -12.14 -5.03 -0.08
CA ALA A 7 -13.26 -4.38 -0.78
C ALA A 7 -14.51 -5.27 -0.80
N LYS A 8 -14.35 -6.57 -1.09
CA LYS A 8 -15.44 -7.57 -1.08
C LYS A 8 -16.04 -7.75 0.32
N HIS A 9 -15.20 -7.90 1.34
CA HIS A 9 -15.65 -8.05 2.73
C HIS A 9 -16.49 -6.84 3.17
N ARG A 10 -16.09 -5.63 2.77
CA ARG A 10 -16.82 -4.38 3.06
C ARG A 10 -17.95 -4.07 2.07
N LYS A 11 -18.23 -4.94 1.10
CA LYS A 11 -19.23 -4.75 0.04
C LYS A 11 -19.05 -3.41 -0.71
N GLN A 12 -17.80 -3.00 -0.92
CA GLN A 12 -17.48 -1.76 -1.62
C GLN A 12 -17.85 -1.88 -3.10
N ARG A 13 -18.63 -0.92 -3.61
CA ARG A 13 -19.14 -0.95 -4.99
C ARG A 13 -18.05 -0.78 -6.06
N ARG A 14 -16.89 -0.21 -5.71
CA ARG A 14 -15.80 0.14 -6.65
C ARG A 14 -14.62 -0.85 -6.60
N SER A 15 -14.91 -2.15 -6.57
CA SER A 15 -13.88 -3.20 -6.42
C SER A 15 -12.79 -3.14 -7.50
N LEU A 16 -13.14 -2.91 -8.77
CA LEU A 16 -12.16 -2.78 -9.86
C LEU A 16 -11.26 -1.55 -9.69
N THR A 17 -11.84 -0.41 -9.31
CA THR A 17 -11.08 0.82 -9.05
C THR A 17 -10.08 0.63 -7.91
N ILE A 18 -10.49 -0.02 -6.83
CA ILE A 18 -9.63 -0.36 -5.69
C ILE A 18 -8.52 -1.31 -6.14
N PHE A 19 -8.85 -2.33 -6.93
CA PHE A 19 -7.87 -3.26 -7.48
C PHE A 19 -6.82 -2.52 -8.32
N THR A 20 -7.26 -1.66 -9.24
CA THR A 20 -6.36 -0.86 -10.09
C THR A 20 -5.47 0.06 -9.25
N ALA A 21 -6.05 0.77 -8.28
CA ALA A 21 -5.29 1.64 -7.38
C ALA A 21 -4.25 0.85 -6.57
N ALA A 22 -4.65 -0.31 -6.01
CA ALA A 22 -3.75 -1.17 -5.25
C ALA A 22 -2.65 -1.78 -6.13
N LEU A 23 -2.93 -2.09 -7.39
CA LEU A 23 -1.91 -2.60 -8.33
C LEU A 23 -0.86 -1.53 -8.65
N LEU A 24 -1.28 -0.26 -8.75
CA LEU A 24 -0.44 0.85 -9.20
C LEU A 24 0.09 1.73 -8.04
N HIS A 25 -0.23 1.41 -6.78
CA HIS A 25 0.04 2.30 -5.64
C HIS A 25 1.52 2.71 -5.51
N ASP A 26 2.43 1.80 -5.82
CA ASP A 26 3.88 2.00 -5.75
C ASP A 26 4.55 2.29 -7.09
N ILE A 27 3.78 2.66 -8.14
CA ILE A 27 4.36 2.98 -9.47
C ILE A 27 5.38 4.12 -9.40
N GLY A 28 5.22 5.03 -8.44
CA GLY A 28 6.19 6.08 -8.17
C GLY A 28 7.55 5.51 -7.78
N LYS A 29 7.60 4.49 -6.91
CA LYS A 29 8.86 3.83 -6.51
C LYS A 29 9.55 3.20 -7.72
N THR A 30 8.80 2.47 -8.55
CA THR A 30 9.37 1.87 -9.78
C THR A 30 10.01 2.93 -10.68
N VAL A 31 9.37 4.10 -10.84
CA VAL A 31 9.97 5.19 -11.63
C VAL A 31 11.15 5.81 -10.90
N LEU A 32 11.10 5.95 -9.58
CA LEU A 32 12.26 6.42 -8.81
C LEU A 32 13.46 5.49 -9.02
N ASP A 33 13.27 4.18 -8.87
CA ASP A 33 14.32 3.16 -9.01
C ASP A 33 14.95 3.14 -10.42
N LEU A 34 14.15 3.41 -11.46
CA LEU A 34 14.62 3.40 -12.85
C LEU A 34 15.45 4.64 -13.21
N TYR A 35 15.13 5.79 -12.64
CA TYR A 35 15.70 7.08 -13.06
C TYR A 35 16.68 7.67 -12.05
N PHE A 36 16.62 7.26 -10.79
CA PHE A 36 17.54 7.73 -9.74
C PHE A 36 18.58 6.64 -9.45
N LYS A 37 19.85 7.05 -9.47
CA LYS A 37 20.99 6.14 -9.33
C LYS A 37 21.09 5.57 -7.91
N ILE A 38 21.86 4.50 -7.76
CA ILE A 38 22.26 3.87 -6.48
C ILE A 38 22.61 4.88 -5.37
N HIS A 39 23.24 6.01 -5.72
CA HIS A 39 23.63 7.04 -4.75
C HIS A 39 22.43 7.74 -4.08
N VAL A 40 21.33 7.93 -4.81
CA VAL A 40 20.09 8.49 -4.25
C VAL A 40 19.48 7.48 -3.28
N HIS A 41 19.47 6.19 -3.62
CA HIS A 41 19.00 5.16 -2.69
C HIS A 41 19.83 5.14 -1.42
N ALA A 42 21.17 5.22 -1.53
CA ALA A 42 22.04 5.31 -0.37
C ALA A 42 21.70 6.53 0.50
N THR A 43 21.54 7.72 -0.10
CA THR A 43 21.16 8.93 0.64
C THR A 43 19.77 8.82 1.28
N VAL A 44 18.78 8.28 0.58
CA VAL A 44 17.42 8.08 1.13
C VAL A 44 17.47 7.08 2.28
N SER A 45 18.20 5.98 2.14
CA SER A 45 18.39 4.98 3.19
C SER A 45 19.13 5.56 4.40
N GLU A 46 20.24 6.27 4.19
CA GLU A 46 21.01 6.92 5.26
C GLU A 46 20.13 7.91 6.05
N ILE A 47 19.35 8.74 5.35
CA ILE A 47 18.42 9.69 5.99
C ILE A 47 17.30 8.95 6.74
N SER A 48 16.80 7.84 6.21
CA SER A 48 15.74 7.05 6.85
C SER A 48 16.24 6.29 8.09
N GLU A 49 17.47 5.80 8.07
CA GLU A 49 18.12 5.12 9.21
C GLU A 49 18.30 6.04 10.42
N GLU A 50 18.32 7.36 10.21
CA GLU A 50 18.28 8.38 11.28
C GLU A 50 16.88 8.57 11.91
N GLY A 51 15.91 7.71 11.56
CA GLY A 51 14.55 7.72 12.11
C GLY A 51 13.58 8.64 11.36
N MET A 52 13.97 9.13 10.18
CA MET A 52 13.11 9.93 9.31
C MET A 52 12.12 9.05 8.54
N ASP A 53 10.88 9.53 8.38
CA ASP A 53 9.88 8.89 7.53
C ASP A 53 10.38 8.83 6.08
N ILE A 54 10.14 7.70 5.40
CA ILE A 54 10.65 7.48 4.04
C ILE A 54 10.20 8.56 3.05
N LEU A 55 8.99 9.11 3.21
CA LEU A 55 8.50 10.17 2.33
C LEU A 55 9.24 11.48 2.56
N ASP A 56 9.60 11.77 3.82
CA ASP A 56 10.42 12.93 4.16
C ASP A 56 11.84 12.76 3.63
N ALA A 57 12.42 11.56 3.73
CA ALA A 57 13.74 11.25 3.17
C ALA A 57 13.78 11.41 1.64
N GLU A 58 12.78 10.87 0.93
CA GLU A 58 12.65 11.05 -0.52
C GLU A 58 12.48 12.52 -0.90
N ARG A 59 11.62 13.27 -0.18
CA ARG A 59 11.46 14.71 -0.40
C ARG A 59 12.75 15.49 -0.17
N ALA A 60 13.52 15.14 0.86
CA ALA A 60 14.81 15.79 1.15
C ALA A 60 15.85 15.52 0.05
N ALA A 61 15.94 14.29 -0.45
CA ALA A 61 16.91 13.90 -1.46
C ALA A 61 16.50 14.33 -2.89
N LEU A 62 15.21 14.28 -3.23
CA LEU A 62 14.70 14.38 -4.60
C LEU A 62 13.75 15.55 -4.86
N GLY A 63 13.26 16.21 -3.80
CA GLY A 63 12.23 17.24 -3.89
C GLY A 63 10.81 16.68 -4.13
N ILE A 64 10.65 15.37 -4.21
CA ILE A 64 9.36 14.69 -4.40
C ILE A 64 9.42 13.28 -3.79
N ASP A 65 8.32 12.81 -3.21
CA ASP A 65 8.16 11.43 -2.75
C ASP A 65 7.47 10.53 -3.79
N HIS A 66 7.58 9.22 -3.60
CA HIS A 66 7.02 8.23 -4.51
C HIS A 66 5.50 8.31 -4.61
N GLN A 67 4.79 8.68 -3.54
CA GLN A 67 3.34 8.79 -3.60
C GLN A 67 2.92 9.92 -4.54
N LYS A 68 3.56 11.08 -4.38
CA LYS A 68 3.28 12.26 -5.18
C LYS A 68 3.66 12.04 -6.65
N LEU A 69 4.80 11.40 -6.89
CA LEU A 69 5.19 11.02 -8.24
C LEU A 69 4.17 10.06 -8.87
N GLY A 70 3.73 9.04 -8.12
CA GLY A 70 2.72 8.09 -8.55
C GLY A 70 1.38 8.74 -8.91
N GLU A 71 0.90 9.68 -8.08
CA GLU A 71 -0.31 10.47 -8.36
C GLU A 71 -0.21 11.26 -9.67
N ILE A 72 0.93 11.92 -9.90
CA ILE A 72 1.19 12.69 -11.12
C ILE A 72 1.19 11.75 -12.34
N ILE A 73 1.85 10.60 -12.25
CA ILE A 73 1.90 9.60 -13.32
C ILE A 73 0.48 9.11 -13.65
N ALA A 74 -0.27 8.67 -12.64
CA ALA A 74 -1.63 8.17 -12.82
C ALA A 74 -2.56 9.21 -13.45
N SER A 75 -2.45 10.46 -13.01
CA SER A 75 -3.19 11.59 -13.57
C SER A 75 -2.83 11.85 -15.04
N ARG A 76 -1.53 11.81 -15.39
CA ARG A 76 -1.05 11.99 -16.77
C ARG A 76 -1.49 10.84 -17.69
N TRP A 77 -1.56 9.63 -17.15
CA TRP A 77 -2.10 8.45 -17.84
C TRP A 77 -3.63 8.45 -17.93
N ARG A 78 -4.29 9.50 -17.40
CA ARG A 78 -5.75 9.68 -17.42
C ARG A 78 -6.51 8.60 -16.66
N PHE A 79 -5.92 8.04 -15.60
CA PHE A 79 -6.70 7.25 -14.66
C PHE A 79 -7.75 8.13 -13.95
N PRO A 80 -8.86 7.54 -13.50
CA PRO A 80 -9.88 8.27 -12.73
C PRO A 80 -9.26 9.00 -11.52
N PRO A 81 -9.78 10.18 -11.13
CA PRO A 81 -9.25 10.95 -10.01
C PRO A 81 -9.16 10.14 -8.72
N GLU A 82 -10.09 9.22 -8.49
CA GLU A 82 -10.07 8.37 -7.30
C GLU A 82 -8.95 7.33 -7.27
N VAL A 83 -8.44 6.91 -8.44
CA VAL A 83 -7.26 6.04 -8.55
C VAL A 83 -6.01 6.87 -8.27
N ALA A 84 -5.89 8.05 -8.90
CA ALA A 84 -4.76 8.94 -8.68
C ALA A 84 -4.65 9.38 -7.21
N ALA A 85 -5.77 9.74 -6.58
CA ALA A 85 -5.82 10.10 -5.16
C ALA A 85 -5.45 8.91 -4.26
N ALA A 86 -5.94 7.70 -4.56
CA ALA A 86 -5.55 6.52 -3.80
C ALA A 86 -4.05 6.25 -3.88
N ILE A 87 -3.43 6.42 -5.06
CA ILE A 87 -1.97 6.33 -5.23
C ILE A 87 -1.25 7.45 -4.46
N GLY A 88 -1.72 8.70 -4.54
CA GLY A 88 -1.07 9.84 -3.88
C GLY A 88 -1.12 9.82 -2.35
N TYR A 89 -2.07 9.09 -1.76
CA TYR A 89 -2.31 9.10 -0.31
C TYR A 89 -2.32 7.71 0.31
N HIS A 90 -1.80 6.68 -0.37
CA HIS A 90 -1.80 5.31 0.14
C HIS A 90 -1.00 5.06 1.43
N HIS A 91 -0.05 5.93 1.83
CA HIS A 91 0.58 5.93 3.17
C HIS A 91 -0.11 6.87 4.16
N THR A 92 -0.91 7.84 3.70
CA THR A 92 -1.51 8.89 4.52
C THR A 92 -2.99 9.15 4.18
N PRO A 93 -3.85 8.11 4.18
CA PRO A 93 -5.21 8.20 3.66
C PRO A 93 -6.07 9.20 4.45
N LEU A 94 -5.76 9.46 5.73
CA LEU A 94 -6.50 10.42 6.56
C LEU A 94 -6.29 11.89 6.16
N LYS A 95 -5.27 12.20 5.36
CA LYS A 95 -4.99 13.56 4.88
C LYS A 95 -5.93 14.04 3.76
N ILE A 96 -6.75 13.15 3.19
CA ILE A 96 -7.74 13.48 2.16
C ILE A 96 -9.17 13.27 2.63
N VAL A 97 -10.11 13.98 2.02
CA VAL A 97 -11.56 13.79 2.25
C VAL A 97 -12.17 13.04 1.07
N GLU A 98 -11.98 13.58 -0.15
CA GLU A 98 -12.44 12.91 -1.37
C GLU A 98 -11.64 11.63 -1.60
N HIS A 99 -12.33 10.55 -1.96
CA HIS A 99 -11.74 9.24 -2.26
C HIS A 99 -10.96 8.57 -1.12
N ARG A 100 -11.03 9.11 0.11
CA ARG A 100 -10.42 8.53 1.34
C ARG A 100 -10.70 7.05 1.49
N GLU A 101 -11.91 6.60 1.15
CA GLU A 101 -12.29 5.20 1.26
C GLU A 101 -11.35 4.28 0.46
N ILE A 102 -11.04 4.65 -0.77
CA ILE A 102 -10.19 3.85 -1.67
C ILE A 102 -8.75 3.90 -1.17
N ALA A 103 -8.24 5.09 -0.85
CA ALA A 103 -6.90 5.25 -0.29
C ALA A 103 -6.72 4.45 1.02
N ALA A 104 -7.72 4.44 1.89
CA ALA A 104 -7.71 3.68 3.13
C ALA A 104 -7.73 2.16 2.87
N THR A 105 -8.49 1.68 1.88
CA THR A 105 -8.45 0.26 1.51
C THR A 105 -7.07 -0.14 0.97
N VAL A 106 -6.43 0.71 0.15
CA VAL A 106 -5.07 0.47 -0.35
C VAL A 106 -4.06 0.49 0.79
N TYR A 107 -4.15 1.46 1.70
CA TYR A 107 -3.33 1.55 2.92
C TYR A 107 -3.40 0.26 3.74
N MET A 108 -4.60 -0.16 4.13
CA MET A 108 -4.80 -1.36 4.95
C MET A 108 -4.26 -2.60 4.22
N ALA A 109 -4.51 -2.72 2.91
CA ALA A 109 -3.99 -3.83 2.13
C ALA A 109 -2.47 -3.90 2.13
N ASN A 110 -1.79 -2.76 1.97
CA ASN A 110 -0.33 -2.67 2.01
C ASN A 110 0.22 -3.10 3.38
N HIS A 111 -0.40 -2.60 4.46
CA HIS A 111 0.00 -2.96 5.83
C HIS A 111 -0.21 -4.44 6.14
N LEU A 112 -1.33 -5.02 5.72
CA LEU A 112 -1.61 -6.44 5.92
C LEU A 112 -0.67 -7.35 5.13
N VAL A 113 -0.21 -6.92 3.95
CA VAL A 113 0.74 -7.70 3.15
C VAL A 113 2.15 -7.63 3.75
N LYS A 114 2.64 -6.46 4.16
CA LYS A 114 3.96 -6.31 4.78
C LYS A 114 4.16 -7.18 6.03
N ARG A 115 3.09 -7.42 6.78
CA ARG A 115 3.12 -8.32 7.95
C ARG A 115 3.40 -9.79 7.58
N PHE A 116 3.17 -10.23 6.33
CA PHE A 116 3.62 -11.56 5.89
C PHE A 116 5.13 -11.65 5.75
N GLU A 117 5.77 -10.54 5.40
CA GLU A 117 7.21 -10.48 5.11
C GLU A 117 8.04 -10.25 6.38
N THR A 118 7.38 -9.91 7.49
CA THR A 118 8.01 -9.59 8.76
C THR A 118 7.91 -10.78 9.73
N PRO A 119 9.01 -11.22 10.37
CA PRO A 119 8.98 -12.32 11.33
C PRO A 119 8.03 -12.05 12.51
N PRO A 120 7.39 -13.09 13.10
CA PRO A 120 6.45 -12.95 14.23
C PRO A 120 6.97 -12.14 15.42
N GLU A 121 8.29 -12.12 15.61
CA GLU A 121 8.98 -11.51 16.75
C GLU A 121 9.15 -9.99 16.59
N ASP A 122 9.06 -9.50 15.35
CA ASP A 122 9.16 -8.07 14.98
C ASP A 122 7.84 -7.56 14.36
N ASN A 123 6.85 -8.45 14.25
CA ASN A 123 5.47 -8.10 13.94
C ASN A 123 4.94 -7.29 15.12
N GLY A 124 5.08 -5.96 15.07
CA GLY A 124 4.48 -5.05 16.04
C GLY A 124 2.99 -5.34 16.25
N GLU A 125 2.68 -6.25 17.17
CA GLU A 125 1.33 -6.77 17.47
C GLU A 125 0.40 -5.65 17.93
N LEU A 126 0.99 -4.52 18.33
CA LEU A 126 0.34 -3.29 18.77
C LEU A 126 -0.10 -2.38 17.61
N SER A 127 0.23 -2.66 16.35
CA SER A 127 0.03 -1.71 15.24
C SER A 127 -1.43 -1.58 14.79
N ILE A 128 -2.12 -2.67 14.46
CA ILE A 128 -3.46 -2.61 13.83
C ILE A 128 -4.52 -2.05 14.79
N GLU A 129 -4.49 -2.46 16.06
CA GLU A 129 -5.50 -2.03 17.04
C GLU A 129 -5.40 -0.54 17.39
N HIS A 130 -4.20 0.04 17.25
CA HIS A 130 -3.95 1.46 17.49
C HIS A 130 -3.90 2.30 16.21
N ASP A 131 -3.98 1.66 15.03
CA ASP A 131 -3.95 2.35 13.76
C ASP A 131 -5.30 3.04 13.49
N PRO A 132 -5.32 4.37 13.36
CA PRO A 132 -6.56 5.13 13.20
C PRO A 132 -7.31 4.79 11.90
N VAL A 133 -6.62 4.32 10.86
CA VAL A 133 -7.26 3.89 9.60
C VAL A 133 -7.99 2.57 9.81
N PHE A 134 -7.36 1.60 10.47
CA PHE A 134 -8.00 0.33 10.78
C PHE A 134 -9.19 0.52 11.73
N GLN A 135 -9.06 1.40 12.73
CA GLN A 135 -10.15 1.81 13.63
C GLN A 135 -11.30 2.50 12.88
N GLU A 136 -11.03 3.51 12.03
CA GLU A 136 -12.06 4.20 11.21
C GLU A 136 -12.83 3.19 10.33
N ARG A 137 -12.15 2.12 9.91
CA ARG A 137 -12.71 1.11 9.00
C ARG A 137 -13.30 -0.12 9.69
N GLY A 138 -13.14 -0.24 11.01
CA GLY A 138 -13.64 -1.36 11.80
C GLY A 138 -12.96 -2.70 11.50
N ILE A 139 -11.71 -2.69 11.04
CA ILE A 139 -10.92 -3.91 10.82
C ILE A 139 -10.14 -4.20 12.10
N ASN A 140 -10.49 -5.29 12.77
CA ASN A 140 -9.81 -5.75 13.99
C ASN A 140 -8.76 -6.83 13.67
N LYS A 141 -7.98 -7.23 14.68
CA LYS A 141 -6.91 -8.23 14.54
C LYS A 141 -7.41 -9.56 13.97
N GLY A 142 -8.53 -10.09 14.49
CA GLY A 142 -9.08 -11.38 14.04
C GLY A 142 -9.47 -11.36 12.56
N LEU A 143 -10.16 -10.32 12.11
CA LEU A 143 -10.52 -10.17 10.70
C LEU A 143 -9.27 -9.97 9.81
N ALA A 144 -8.27 -9.23 10.29
CA ALA A 144 -7.00 -9.07 9.58
C ALA A 144 -6.29 -10.42 9.38
N GLU A 145 -6.23 -11.25 10.42
CA GLU A 145 -5.62 -12.58 10.38
C GLU A 145 -6.39 -13.54 9.46
N ASP A 146 -7.73 -13.51 9.50
CA ASP A 146 -8.58 -14.30 8.59
C ASP A 146 -8.35 -13.92 7.12
N LEU A 147 -8.28 -12.62 6.83
CA LEU A 147 -8.02 -12.12 5.47
C LEU A 147 -6.61 -12.48 5.01
N GLN A 148 -5.64 -12.46 5.92
CA GLN A 148 -4.27 -12.87 5.65
C GLN A 148 -4.21 -14.36 5.31
N GLN A 149 -4.84 -15.22 6.10
CA GLN A 149 -4.86 -16.66 5.83
C GLN A 149 -5.50 -16.97 4.47
N GLN A 150 -6.62 -16.33 4.14
CA GLN A 150 -7.26 -16.49 2.83
C GLN A 150 -6.36 -16.09 1.64
N VAL A 151 -5.49 -15.08 1.82
CA VAL A 151 -4.50 -14.70 0.80
C VAL A 151 -3.44 -15.78 0.64
N ILE A 152 -2.94 -16.35 1.74
CA ILE A 152 -1.97 -17.46 1.70
C ILE A 152 -2.58 -18.65 0.97
N ASP A 153 -3.77 -19.10 1.37
CA ASP A 153 -4.45 -20.24 0.76
C ASP A 153 -4.66 -20.03 -0.75
N ALA A 154 -5.01 -18.80 -1.15
CA ALA A 154 -5.16 -18.46 -2.56
C ALA A 154 -3.84 -18.51 -3.34
N LEU A 155 -2.72 -18.07 -2.74
CA LEU A 155 -1.39 -18.14 -3.35
C LEU A 155 -0.90 -19.59 -3.47
N GLU A 156 -1.13 -20.42 -2.46
CA GLU A 156 -0.81 -21.85 -2.50
C GLU A 156 -1.58 -22.55 -3.62
N GLY A 157 -2.90 -22.30 -3.73
CA GLY A 157 -3.70 -22.83 -4.82
C GLY A 157 -3.22 -22.41 -6.22
N ILE A 158 -2.75 -21.17 -6.39
CA ILE A 158 -2.14 -20.69 -7.65
C ILE A 158 -0.84 -21.45 -7.94
N LYS A 159 0.01 -21.63 -6.92
CA LYS A 159 1.28 -22.33 -7.05
C LYS A 159 1.08 -23.79 -7.45
N ASP A 160 0.15 -24.48 -6.80
CA ASP A 160 -0.19 -25.87 -7.13
C ASP A 160 -0.71 -26.01 -8.56
N PHE A 161 -1.58 -25.08 -8.99
CA PHE A 161 -2.04 -25.03 -10.38
C PHE A 161 -0.87 -24.86 -11.36
N LEU A 162 0.04 -23.92 -11.12
CA LEU A 162 1.19 -23.67 -11.99
C LEU A 162 2.18 -24.84 -12.05
N HIS A 163 2.27 -25.65 -11.01
CA HIS A 163 3.09 -26.88 -11.00
C HIS A 163 2.39 -28.10 -11.61
N SER A 164 1.09 -28.01 -11.87
CA SER A 164 0.28 -29.08 -12.49
C SER A 164 0.19 -29.01 -14.02
N VAL A 165 0.73 -27.95 -14.62
CA VAL A 165 0.77 -27.68 -16.08
C VAL A 165 2.20 -27.80 -16.59
#